data_AF-A0A286YCI3-F1
#
_entry.id   AF-A0A286YCI3-F1
#
_cell.length_a   1.000
_cell.length_b   1.000
_cell.length_c   1.000
_cell.angle_alpha   90.00
_cell.angle_beta   90.00
_cell.angle_gamma   90.00
#
_symmetry.space_group_name_H-M   'P 1'
#
loop_
_entity.id
_entity.type
_entity.pdbx_description
1 polymer ?
#
loop_
_entity_poly.entity_id
_entity_poly.type
_entity_poly.pdbx_seq_one_letter_code
_entity_poly.pdbx_strand_id
1 'polypeptide(L)'
;MTPTVFLSILCLGVALAAPAPDYNLDAEWEEWKRSNDRTYSPEEEKQRRAVWEGNVKWIKQHIMENGLWMNNFTIEMNEFGDMVSVT
;
A
#
# COMPACT_ATOMS: atom_id res chain seq x y z
N MET A 1 -38.28 -9.66 17.63
CA MET A 1 -37.33 -8.75 16.96
C MET A 1 -37.17 -9.23 15.54
N THR A 2 -37.43 -8.39 14.54
CA THR A 2 -37.54 -8.82 13.15
C THR A 2 -36.15 -9.09 12.54
N PRO A 3 -35.95 -10.24 11.86
CA PRO A 3 -34.66 -10.61 11.27
C PRO A 3 -34.20 -9.64 10.16
N THR A 4 -35.10 -8.79 9.66
CA THR A 4 -34.84 -7.74 8.68
C THR A 4 -33.84 -6.69 9.18
N VAL A 5 -33.81 -6.41 10.50
CA VAL A 5 -32.89 -5.41 11.08
C VAL A 5 -31.44 -5.93 11.09
N PHE A 6 -31.25 -7.24 11.23
CA PHE A 6 -29.91 -7.86 11.20
C PHE A 6 -29.32 -7.86 9.78
N LEU A 7 -30.15 -8.07 8.75
CA LEU A 7 -29.72 -8.04 7.35
C LEU A 7 -29.27 -6.65 6.89
N SER A 8 -29.93 -5.58 7.37
CA SER A 8 -29.53 -4.21 7.03
C SER A 8 -28.18 -3.79 7.62
N ILE A 9 -27.78 -4.37 8.76
CA ILE A 9 -26.47 -4.10 9.39
C ILE A 9 -25.34 -4.79 8.61
N LEU A 10 -25.59 -5.96 8.02
CA LEU A 10 -24.60 -6.71 7.24
C LEU A 10 -24.32 -6.09 5.87
N CYS A 11 -25.25 -5.31 5.32
CA CYS A 11 -25.09 -4.58 4.05
C CYS A 11 -24.35 -3.24 4.18
N LEU A 12 -23.99 -2.81 5.39
CA LEU A 12 -23.07 -1.69 5.58
C LEU A 12 -21.67 -2.19 5.21
N GLY A 13 -21.36 -2.08 3.91
CA GLY A 13 -20.04 -2.36 3.38
C GLY A 13 -18.99 -1.68 4.25
N VAL A 14 -18.06 -2.48 4.79
CA VAL A 14 -16.89 -1.95 5.47
C VAL A 14 -16.10 -1.20 4.41
N ALA A 15 -16.32 0.11 4.31
CA ALA A 15 -15.43 0.97 3.56
C ALA A 15 -14.09 0.92 4.30
N LEU A 16 -13.15 0.12 3.80
CA LEU A 16 -11.78 0.16 4.28
C LEU A 16 -11.25 1.56 3.97
N ALA A 17 -11.24 2.42 4.99
CA ALA A 17 -10.56 3.69 4.88
C ALA A 17 -9.08 3.39 4.65
N ALA A 18 -8.51 3.95 3.58
CA ALA A 18 -7.08 3.86 3.36
C ALA A 18 -6.36 4.40 4.61
N PRO A 19 -5.36 3.68 5.14
CA PRO A 19 -4.60 4.16 6.28
C PRO A 19 -4.01 5.55 5.99
N ALA A 20 -3.86 6.36 7.04
CA ALA A 20 -3.21 7.66 6.90
C ALA A 20 -1.77 7.47 6.39
N PRO A 21 -1.31 8.31 5.45
CA PRO A 21 0.03 8.22 4.89
C PRO A 21 1.09 8.49 5.96
N ASP A 22 2.23 7.82 5.84
CA ASP A 22 3.41 8.09 6.64
C ASP A 22 4.17 9.28 6.05
N TYR A 23 3.97 10.45 6.66
CA TYR A 23 4.59 11.71 6.25
C TYR A 23 6.12 11.68 6.23
N ASN A 24 6.76 10.75 6.94
CA ASN A 24 8.22 10.60 6.85
C ASN A 24 8.68 10.10 5.48
N LEU A 25 7.79 9.45 4.72
CA LEU A 25 8.08 8.90 3.41
C LEU A 25 7.68 9.85 2.26
N ASP A 26 7.27 11.09 2.55
CA ASP A 26 6.75 12.02 1.53
C ASP A 26 7.82 12.40 0.51
N ALA A 27 9.04 12.69 0.98
CA ALA A 27 10.16 13.03 0.11
C ALA A 27 10.49 11.87 -0.85
N GLU A 28 10.50 10.64 -0.32
CA GLU A 28 10.80 9.42 -1.08
C GLU A 28 9.68 9.09 -2.09
N TRP A 29 8.43 9.38 -1.74
CA TRP A 29 7.30 9.26 -2.66
C TRP A 29 7.38 10.24 -3.83
N GLU A 30 7.68 11.50 -3.55
CA GLU A 30 7.84 12.50 -4.61
C GLU A 30 9.03 12.18 -5.52
N GLU A 31 10.13 11.68 -4.96
CA GLU A 31 11.28 11.23 -5.73
C GLU A 31 10.97 9.99 -6.57
N TRP A 32 10.28 9.00 -5.99
CA TRP A 32 9.86 7.81 -6.71
C TRP A 32 8.89 8.16 -7.85
N LYS A 33 7.89 9.02 -7.61
CA LYS A 33 6.96 9.48 -8.66
C LYS A 33 7.72 10.17 -9.79
N ARG A 34 8.64 11.08 -9.46
CA ARG A 34 9.47 11.79 -10.45
C ARG A 34 10.33 10.83 -11.27
N SER A 35 10.93 9.84 -10.62
CA SER A 35 11.81 8.87 -11.29
C SER A 35 11.07 7.89 -12.20
N ASN A 36 9.75 7.74 -12.00
CA ASN A 36 8.89 6.82 -12.75
C ASN A 36 7.79 7.54 -13.55
N ASP A 37 7.96 8.86 -13.78
CA ASP A 37 7.04 9.73 -14.52
C ASP A 37 5.55 9.58 -14.11
N ARG A 38 5.31 9.46 -12.80
CA ARG A 38 3.96 9.28 -12.25
C ARG A 38 3.27 10.61 -11.99
N THR A 39 2.02 10.73 -12.44
CA THR A 39 1.14 11.86 -12.15
C THR A 39 -0.27 11.33 -11.92
N TYR A 40 -0.88 11.70 -10.80
CA TYR A 40 -2.18 11.18 -10.38
C TYR A 40 -3.15 12.32 -10.03
N SER A 41 -4.44 12.02 -10.06
CA SER A 41 -5.44 12.89 -9.43
C SER A 41 -5.34 12.78 -7.90
N PRO A 42 -5.80 13.77 -7.11
CA PRO A 42 -5.70 13.72 -5.64
C PRO A 42 -6.34 12.48 -5.01
N GLU A 43 -7.47 12.00 -5.56
CA GLU A 43 -8.15 10.81 -5.06
C GLU A 43 -7.36 9.53 -5.39
N GLU A 44 -6.85 9.42 -6.61
CA GLU A 44 -6.02 8.28 -7.02
C GLU A 44 -4.71 8.25 -6.23
N GLU A 45 -4.08 9.41 -6.05
CA GLU A 45 -2.80 9.52 -5.36
C GLU A 45 -2.85 8.94 -3.95
N LYS A 46 -3.95 9.17 -3.23
CA LYS A 46 -4.15 8.60 -1.89
C LYS A 46 -4.12 7.07 -1.91
N GLN A 47 -4.75 6.45 -2.91
CA GLN A 47 -4.77 4.99 -3.06
C GLN A 47 -3.39 4.45 -3.47
N ARG A 48 -2.74 5.10 -4.44
CA ARG A 48 -1.40 4.74 -4.91
C ARG A 48 -0.35 4.85 -3.81
N ARG A 49 -0.42 5.93 -3.02
CA ARG A 49 0.43 6.18 -1.86
C ARG A 49 0.30 5.06 -0.82
N ALA A 50 -0.93 4.65 -0.50
CA ALA A 50 -1.16 3.58 0.46
C ALA A 50 -0.56 2.24 0.00
N VAL A 51 -0.71 1.90 -1.29
CA VAL A 51 -0.10 0.69 -1.87
C VAL A 51 1.42 0.77 -1.84
N TRP A 52 1.98 1.90 -2.27
CA TRP A 52 3.41 2.14 -2.30
C TRP A 52 4.06 2.03 -0.92
N GLU A 53 3.45 2.63 0.10
CA GLU A 53 3.95 2.51 1.48
C GLU A 53 3.88 1.06 2.01
N GLY A 54 2.84 0.31 1.62
CA GLY A 54 2.75 -1.12 1.89
C GLY A 54 3.93 -1.89 1.30
N ASN A 55 4.26 -1.60 0.04
CA ASN A 55 5.38 -2.23 -0.65
C ASN A 55 6.75 -1.80 -0.08
N VAL A 56 6.93 -0.53 0.33
CA VAL A 56 8.13 -0.08 1.07
C VAL A 56 8.32 -0.89 2.35
N LYS A 57 7.26 -1.07 3.14
CA LYS A 57 7.32 -1.83 4.40
C LYS A 57 7.67 -3.28 4.15
N TRP A 58 7.05 -3.90 3.14
CA TRP A 58 7.34 -5.28 2.75
C TRP A 58 8.80 -5.47 2.31
N ILE A 59 9.33 -4.58 1.47
CA ILE A 59 10.74 -4.61 1.04
C ILE A 59 11.68 -4.45 2.24
N LYS A 60 11.44 -3.48 3.13
CA LYS A 60 12.25 -3.27 4.34
C LYS A 60 12.27 -4.51 5.24
N GLN A 61 11.12 -5.14 5.42
CA GLN A 61 11.02 -6.39 6.18
C GLN A 61 11.82 -7.51 5.51
N HIS A 62 11.70 -7.68 4.18
CA HIS A 62 12.41 -8.73 3.47
C HIS A 62 13.93 -8.55 3.51
N ILE A 63 14.43 -7.32 3.39
CA ILE A 63 15.87 -7.01 3.53
C ILE A 63 16.36 -7.39 4.92
N MET A 64 15.59 -7.10 5.97
CA MET A 64 15.93 -7.48 7.34
C MET A 64 15.99 -9.01 7.52
N GLU A 65 15.02 -9.75 6.96
CA GLU A 65 14.99 -11.21 6.98
C GLU A 65 16.14 -11.84 6.17
N ASN A 66 16.54 -11.23 5.05
CA ASN A 66 17.74 -11.63 4.31
C ASN A 66 19.03 -11.42 5.10
N GLY A 67 19.13 -10.35 5.88
CA GLY A 67 20.24 -10.16 6.82
C GLY A 67 20.35 -11.28 7.86
N LEU A 68 19.24 -11.99 8.11
CA LEU A 68 19.16 -13.19 8.94
C LEU A 68 19.32 -14.50 8.15
N TRP A 69 19.74 -14.42 6.88
CA TRP A 69 19.90 -15.55 5.94
C TRP A 69 18.62 -16.36 5.69
N MET A 70 17.44 -15.77 5.89
CA MET A 70 16.18 -16.49 5.72
C MET A 70 15.73 -16.59 4.26
N ASN A 71 16.19 -15.72 3.35
CA ASN A 71 15.93 -15.83 1.91
C ASN A 71 17.19 -15.53 1.05
N ASN A 72 17.19 -16.00 -0.21
CA ASN A 72 18.36 -16.01 -1.11
C ASN A 72 18.31 -14.97 -2.26
N PHE A 73 17.41 -13.98 -2.21
CA PHE A 73 17.26 -13.00 -3.29
C PHE A 73 16.96 -11.60 -2.75
N THR A 74 17.51 -10.58 -3.41
CA THR A 74 17.29 -9.16 -3.04
C THR A 74 16.06 -8.62 -3.74
N ILE A 75 15.32 -7.75 -3.05
CA ILE A 75 14.17 -7.02 -3.59
C ILE A 75 14.40 -5.53 -3.35
N GLU A 76 14.04 -4.71 -4.33
CA GLU A 76 14.15 -3.25 -4.29
C GLU A 76 12.88 -2.60 -4.81
N MET A 77 12.68 -1.33 -4.46
CA MET A 77 11.56 -0.55 -4.96
C MET A 77 11.74 -0.27 -6.47
N ASN A 78 10.70 -0.50 -7.26
CA ASN A 78 10.73 -0.33 -8.72
C ASN A 78 9.48 0.41 -9.24
N GLU A 79 9.32 0.48 -10.56
CA GLU A 79 8.19 1.19 -11.20
C GLU A 79 6.81 0.62 -10.85
N PHE A 80 6.72 -0.62 -10.38
CA PHE A 80 5.47 -1.28 -9.95
C PHE A 80 5.18 -1.05 -8.46
N GLY A 81 5.92 -0.15 -7.82
CA GLY A 81 5.79 0.16 -6.40
C GLY A 81 4.38 0.53 -5.95
N ASP A 82 3.56 1.12 -6.83
CA ASP A 82 2.18 1.53 -6.56
C ASP A 82 1.12 0.49 -6.98
N MET A 83 1.53 -0.74 -7.28
CA MET A 83 0.65 -1.83 -7.69
C MET A 83 0.53 -2.92 -6.62
N VAL A 84 -0.65 -3.52 -6.53
CA VAL A 84 -0.90 -4.69 -5.69
C VAL A 84 -0.78 -5.93 -6.57
N SER A 85 -0.06 -6.95 -6.09
CA SER A 85 -0.10 -8.28 -6.71
C SER A 85 -1.46 -8.91 -6.42
N VAL A 86 -2.28 -9.11 -7.46
CA VAL A 86 -3.50 -9.90 -7.35
C VAL A 86 -3.10 -11.36 -7.55
N THR A 87 -3.15 -12.15 -6.48
CA THR A 87 -2.85 -13.58 -6.51
C THR A 87 -4.12 -14.38 -6.27
#